data_AF-A0A2I4CCL6-F1
#
_entry.id   AF-A0A2I4CCL6-F1
#
_cell.length_a   1.000
_cell.length_b   1.000
_cell.length_c   1.000
_cell.angle_alpha   90.00
_cell.angle_beta   90.00
_cell.angle_gamma   90.00
#
_symmetry.space_group_name_H-M   'P 1'
#
loop_
_entity.id
_entity.type
_entity.pdbx_description
1 polymer ?
#
loop_
_entity_poly.entity_id
_entity_poly.type
_entity_poly.pdbx_seq_one_letter_code
_entity_poly.pdbx_strand_id
1 'polypeptide(L)'
;MESSIAQSIHRGFERESWEPVNNGSATSEDLFWKLDALQTFISDLHWPEEEFGKHLETRLKLMSSDMIESCIKRTREAFETKLQRSSRAIDFRVPQSICTMFNVMVDAKAQSAKLCAMDLGQERQYHSQIDHLIEETVKEMITLLVAKFVVILESVLSKLSRYDEGTLFSSFLSFTVKAASKYVDVPKP
;
A
#
# COMPACT_ATOMS: atom_id res chain seq x y z
N MET A 1 -8.82 11.28 25.93
CA MET A 1 -8.20 10.03 25.46
C MET A 1 -8.24 9.99 23.94
N GLU A 2 -9.44 9.93 23.33
CA GLU A 2 -9.72 10.09 21.88
C GLU A 2 -8.81 11.12 21.18
N SER A 3 -8.79 12.37 21.67
CA SER A 3 -8.00 13.46 21.09
C SER A 3 -6.48 13.22 21.13
N SER A 4 -5.99 12.53 22.17
CA SER A 4 -4.56 12.20 22.31
C SER A 4 -4.14 11.14 21.30
N ILE A 5 -4.97 10.11 21.11
CA ILE A 5 -4.65 9.04 20.16
C ILE A 5 -4.75 9.58 18.72
N ALA A 6 -5.77 10.37 18.40
CA ALA A 6 -5.90 11.04 17.10
C ALA A 6 -4.70 11.95 16.77
N GLN A 7 -4.23 12.75 17.73
CA GLN A 7 -3.04 13.60 17.53
C GLN A 7 -1.75 12.80 17.39
N SER A 8 -1.59 11.72 18.16
CA SER A 8 -0.45 10.82 18.06
C SER A 8 -0.37 10.17 16.68
N ILE A 9 -1.50 9.68 16.18
CA ILE A 9 -1.61 9.06 14.85
C ILE A 9 -1.27 10.05 13.75
N HIS A 10 -1.83 11.26 13.84
CA HIS A 10 -1.59 12.28 12.83
C HIS A 10 -0.10 12.61 12.69
N ARG A 11 0.58 12.84 13.82
CA ARG A 11 2.03 13.09 13.84
C ARG A 11 2.87 11.87 13.47
N GLY A 12 2.40 10.67 13.81
CA GLY A 12 3.05 9.41 13.47
C GLY A 12 3.11 9.20 11.96
N PHE A 13 1.96 9.31 11.27
CA PHE A 13 1.89 9.13 9.82
C PHE A 13 2.64 10.20 9.02
N GLU A 14 2.70 11.45 9.51
CA GLU A 14 3.51 12.50 8.87
C GLU A 14 5.00 12.19 8.84
N ARG A 15 5.50 11.47 9.86
CA ARG A 15 6.93 11.14 10.01
C ARG A 15 7.22 9.67 9.71
N GLU A 16 6.25 8.96 9.15
CA GLU A 16 6.33 7.52 8.97
C GLU A 16 7.40 7.16 7.94
N SER A 17 8.27 6.23 8.34
CA SER A 17 9.34 5.71 7.49
C SER A 17 8.82 4.68 6.48
N TRP A 18 7.70 4.04 6.83
CA TRP A 18 7.09 2.90 6.12
C TRP A 18 7.99 1.67 6.06
N GLU A 19 8.93 1.57 6.99
CA GLU A 19 9.63 0.32 7.27
C GLU A 19 8.64 -0.71 7.82
N PRO A 20 8.73 -1.98 7.38
CA PRO A 20 7.82 -3.01 7.83
C PRO A 20 8.02 -3.28 9.32
N VAL A 21 6.95 -3.16 10.08
CA VAL A 21 6.85 -3.58 11.48
C VAL A 21 5.68 -4.55 11.54
N ASN A 22 5.96 -5.83 11.85
CA ASN A 22 4.97 -6.92 11.79
C ASN A 22 4.20 -6.92 10.45
N ASN A 23 2.89 -6.66 10.49
CA ASN A 23 1.98 -6.66 9.36
C ASN A 23 1.75 -5.25 8.80
N GLY A 24 2.39 -4.22 9.33
CA GLY A 24 2.16 -2.85 8.90
C GLY A 24 3.38 -1.96 9.10
N SER A 25 3.12 -0.75 9.57
CA SER A 25 4.11 0.25 9.95
C SER A 25 4.11 0.45 11.47
N ALA A 26 5.15 1.09 12.01
CA ALA A 26 5.19 1.40 13.44
C ALA A 26 3.94 2.14 13.93
N THR A 27 3.45 3.13 13.16
CA THR A 27 2.25 3.91 13.55
C THR A 27 0.96 3.13 13.44
N SER A 28 0.79 2.31 12.40
CA SER A 28 -0.44 1.52 12.20
C SER A 28 -0.54 0.37 13.21
N GLU A 29 0.57 -0.30 13.50
CA GLU A 29 0.64 -1.33 14.54
C GLU A 29 0.32 -0.77 15.92
N ASP A 30 0.91 0.37 16.30
CA ASP A 30 0.61 1.03 17.58
C ASP A 30 -0.86 1.46 17.67
N LEU A 31 -1.43 1.95 16.56
CA LEU A 31 -2.85 2.28 16.47
C LEU A 31 -3.72 1.05 16.72
N PHE A 32 -3.54 -0.02 15.95
CA PHE A 32 -4.38 -1.21 16.04
C PHE A 32 -4.22 -1.90 17.38
N TRP A 33 -3.01 -1.96 17.92
CA TRP A 33 -2.76 -2.48 19.26
C TRP A 33 -3.50 -1.67 20.33
N LYS A 34 -3.49 -0.33 20.25
CA LYS A 34 -4.23 0.52 21.22
C LYS A 34 -5.73 0.32 21.15
N LEU A 35 -6.29 0.14 19.96
CA LEU A 35 -7.73 -0.13 19.79
C LEU A 35 -8.10 -1.49 20.40
N ASP A 36 -7.32 -2.53 20.11
CA ASP A 36 -7.51 -3.89 20.63
C ASP A 36 -7.38 -3.94 22.17
N ALA A 37 -6.36 -3.27 22.71
CA ALA A 37 -6.16 -3.16 24.16
C ALA A 37 -7.30 -2.42 24.85
N LEU A 38 -7.81 -1.34 24.25
CA LEU A 38 -8.92 -0.57 24.81
C LEU A 38 -10.24 -1.35 24.74
N GLN A 39 -10.47 -2.09 23.64
CA GLN A 39 -11.64 -2.97 23.50
C GLN A 39 -11.64 -4.08 24.54
N THR A 40 -10.50 -4.75 24.71
CA THR A 40 -10.30 -5.78 25.73
C THR A 40 -10.53 -5.21 27.13
N PHE A 41 -9.95 -4.04 27.43
CA PHE A 41 -10.12 -3.38 28.71
C PHE A 41 -11.58 -3.05 29.03
N ILE A 42 -12.35 -2.51 28.07
CA ILE A 42 -13.77 -2.19 28.29
C ILE A 42 -14.61 -3.46 28.47
N SER A 43 -14.28 -4.53 27.75
CA SER A 43 -14.98 -5.82 27.84
C SER A 43 -14.70 -6.57 29.15
N ASP A 44 -13.50 -6.44 29.71
CA ASP A 44 -13.10 -7.12 30.95
C ASP A 44 -13.64 -6.42 32.22
N LEU A 45 -14.16 -5.20 32.06
CA LEU A 45 -14.76 -4.46 33.16
C LEU A 45 -16.14 -5.02 33.51
N HIS A 46 -16.29 -5.40 34.78
CA HIS A 46 -17.56 -5.87 35.32
C HIS A 46 -18.45 -4.68 35.67
N TRP A 47 -19.02 -4.05 34.63
CA TRP A 47 -19.82 -2.83 34.77
C TRP A 47 -20.99 -3.05 35.73
N PRO A 48 -21.15 -2.22 36.77
CA PRO A 48 -22.29 -2.30 37.69
C PRO A 48 -23.64 -2.09 37.00
N GLU A 49 -23.63 -1.28 35.93
CA GLU A 49 -24.79 -0.96 35.10
C GLU A 49 -24.50 -1.39 33.66
N GLU A 50 -25.29 -2.33 33.14
CA GLU A 50 -25.09 -2.90 31.80
C GLU A 50 -25.28 -1.84 30.69
N GLU A 51 -26.20 -0.89 30.87
CA GLU A 51 -26.42 0.21 29.92
C GLU A 51 -25.18 1.11 29.75
N PHE A 52 -24.44 1.33 30.84
CA PHE A 52 -23.21 2.11 30.78
C PHE A 52 -22.10 1.38 30.00
N GLY A 53 -21.96 0.08 30.22
CA GLY A 53 -21.06 -0.77 29.44
C GLY A 53 -21.37 -0.71 27.95
N LYS A 54 -22.64 -0.85 27.57
CA LYS A 54 -23.11 -0.73 26.18
C LYS A 54 -22.82 0.65 25.59
N HIS A 55 -23.09 1.73 26.33
CA HIS A 55 -22.80 3.08 25.86
C HIS A 55 -21.30 3.30 25.61
N LEU A 56 -20.43 2.79 26.49
CA LEU A 56 -18.98 2.86 26.30
C LEU A 56 -18.52 2.04 25.09
N GLU A 57 -19.09 0.86 24.89
CA GLU A 57 -18.80 0.02 23.73
C GLU A 57 -19.19 0.71 22.41
N THR A 58 -20.39 1.29 22.33
CA THR A 58 -20.81 2.08 21.15
C THR A 58 -19.86 3.24 20.89
N ARG A 59 -19.46 3.97 21.95
CA ARG A 59 -18.53 5.11 21.81
C ARG A 59 -17.15 4.66 21.35
N LEU A 60 -16.65 3.53 21.86
CA LEU A 60 -15.40 2.93 21.42
C LEU A 60 -15.47 2.55 19.93
N LYS A 61 -16.56 1.91 19.49
CA LYS A 61 -16.74 1.52 18.07
C LYS A 61 -16.70 2.73 17.14
N LEU A 62 -17.39 3.82 17.49
CA LEU A 62 -17.36 5.07 16.72
C LEU A 62 -15.93 5.65 16.67
N MET A 63 -15.24 5.73 17.81
CA MET A 63 -13.86 6.19 17.86
C MET A 63 -12.94 5.31 16.99
N SER A 64 -13.04 4.00 17.12
CA SER A 64 -12.24 3.03 16.35
C SER A 64 -12.47 3.19 14.85
N SER A 65 -13.73 3.36 14.43
CA SER A 65 -14.11 3.63 13.04
C SER A 65 -13.41 4.87 12.48
N ASP A 66 -13.53 6.00 13.19
CA ASP A 66 -12.91 7.27 12.77
C ASP A 66 -11.39 7.19 12.67
N MET A 67 -10.77 6.44 13.58
CA MET A 67 -9.32 6.25 13.63
C MET A 67 -8.81 5.32 12.52
N ILE A 68 -9.56 4.26 12.22
CA ILE A 68 -9.26 3.36 11.09
C ILE A 68 -9.44 4.11 9.76
N GLU A 69 -10.51 4.87 9.60
CA GLU A 69 -10.73 5.73 8.42
C GLU A 69 -9.56 6.71 8.21
N SER A 70 -9.14 7.35 9.29
CA SER A 70 -7.99 8.26 9.32
C SER A 70 -6.68 7.59 8.92
N CYS A 71 -6.48 6.32 9.31
CA CYS A 71 -5.33 5.51 8.93
C CYS A 71 -5.35 5.17 7.43
N ILE A 72 -6.51 4.75 6.92
CA ILE A 72 -6.71 4.40 5.51
C ILE A 72 -6.41 5.60 4.60
N LYS A 73 -7.02 6.76 4.88
CA LYS A 73 -6.84 7.99 4.08
C LYS A 73 -5.37 8.41 4.00
N ARG A 74 -4.68 8.41 5.15
CA ARG A 74 -3.25 8.79 5.20
C ARG A 74 -2.33 7.78 4.52
N THR A 75 -2.65 6.49 4.64
CA THR A 75 -1.92 5.42 3.95
C THR A 75 -2.02 5.58 2.44
N ARG A 76 -3.23 5.89 1.94
CA ARG A 76 -3.45 6.19 0.52
C ARG A 76 -2.65 7.40 0.04
N GLU A 77 -2.72 8.53 0.75
CA GLU A 77 -1.98 9.75 0.38
C GLU A 77 -0.46 9.51 0.31
N ALA A 78 0.07 8.77 1.30
CA ALA A 78 1.47 8.38 1.33
C ALA A 78 1.84 7.42 0.18
N PHE A 79 0.96 6.47 -0.15
CA PHE A 79 1.11 5.57 -1.29
C PHE A 79 1.19 6.35 -2.61
N GLU A 80 0.24 7.26 -2.86
CA GLU A 80 0.21 8.06 -4.09
C GLU A 80 1.50 8.87 -4.23
N THR A 81 1.92 9.54 -3.14
CA THR A 81 3.15 10.33 -3.10
C THR A 81 4.39 9.47 -3.38
N LYS A 82 4.49 8.28 -2.76
CA LYS A 82 5.64 7.37 -2.94
C LYS A 82 5.67 6.79 -4.35
N LEU A 83 4.52 6.39 -4.88
CA LEU A 83 4.40 5.82 -6.23
C LEU A 83 4.73 6.86 -7.30
N GLN A 84 4.29 8.11 -7.13
CA GLN A 84 4.62 9.21 -8.04
C GLN A 84 6.12 9.51 -8.08
N ARG A 85 6.79 9.49 -6.91
CA ARG A 85 8.24 9.72 -6.80
C ARG A 85 9.11 8.55 -7.26
N SER A 86 8.51 7.37 -7.45
CA SER A 86 9.26 6.18 -7.84
C SER A 86 9.72 6.22 -9.31
N SER A 87 10.81 5.50 -9.61
CA SER A 87 11.38 5.43 -10.96
C SER A 87 10.36 4.99 -12.01
N ARG A 88 10.52 5.48 -13.25
CA ARG A 88 9.78 5.00 -14.44
C ARG A 88 10.70 4.21 -15.39
N ALA A 89 11.89 3.85 -14.93
CA ALA A 89 12.83 3.07 -15.70
C ALA A 89 12.44 1.58 -15.70
N ILE A 90 13.06 0.83 -16.60
CA ILE A 90 12.76 -0.59 -16.87
C ILE A 90 13.16 -1.52 -15.72
N ASP A 91 14.01 -1.02 -14.83
CA ASP A 91 14.48 -1.68 -13.62
C ASP A 91 13.61 -1.34 -12.39
N PHE A 92 12.48 -0.63 -12.61
CA PHE A 92 11.53 -0.33 -11.54
C PHE A 92 11.10 -1.61 -10.83
N ARG A 93 11.26 -1.59 -9.51
CA ARG A 93 10.76 -2.61 -8.59
C ARG A 93 9.82 -1.93 -7.61
N VAL A 94 8.75 -2.63 -7.22
CA VAL A 94 7.84 -2.14 -6.19
C VAL A 94 8.65 -1.94 -4.90
N PRO A 95 8.73 -0.72 -4.36
CA PRO A 95 9.43 -0.46 -3.10
C PRO A 95 8.78 -1.20 -1.93
N GLN A 96 9.59 -1.66 -0.98
CA GLN A 96 9.09 -2.31 0.24
C GLN A 96 8.04 -1.46 0.97
N SER A 97 8.24 -0.15 1.04
CA SER A 97 7.28 0.78 1.66
C SER A 97 5.89 0.74 1.03
N ILE A 98 5.80 0.51 -0.30
CA ILE A 98 4.51 0.37 -0.99
C ILE A 98 3.84 -0.95 -0.58
N CYS A 99 4.61 -2.03 -0.45
CA CYS A 99 4.08 -3.30 0.07
C CYS A 99 3.59 -3.14 1.52
N THR A 100 4.35 -2.42 2.37
CA THR A 100 3.94 -2.10 3.74
C THR A 100 2.59 -1.38 3.77
N MET A 101 2.38 -0.39 2.91
CA MET A 101 1.09 0.33 2.80
C MET A 101 -0.08 -0.60 2.43
N PHE A 102 0.12 -1.58 1.55
CA PHE A 102 -0.89 -2.59 1.27
C PHE A 102 -1.17 -3.49 2.48
N ASN A 103 -0.12 -3.89 3.21
CA ASN A 103 -0.32 -4.71 4.39
C ASN A 103 -1.11 -3.95 5.48
N VAL A 104 -0.88 -2.63 5.64
CA VAL A 104 -1.70 -1.77 6.51
C VAL A 104 -3.19 -1.79 6.10
N MET A 105 -3.49 -1.79 4.81
CA MET A 105 -4.89 -1.90 4.33
C MET A 105 -5.51 -3.27 4.65
N VAL A 106 -4.72 -4.34 4.56
CA VAL A 106 -5.17 -5.70 4.92
C VAL A 106 -5.41 -5.80 6.42
N ASP A 107 -4.53 -5.25 7.24
CA ASP A 107 -4.69 -5.28 8.69
C ASP A 107 -5.86 -4.40 9.15
N ALA A 108 -6.07 -3.23 8.52
CA ALA A 108 -7.25 -2.40 8.73
C ALA A 108 -8.55 -3.18 8.49
N LYS A 109 -8.59 -4.07 7.48
CA LYS A 109 -9.74 -4.95 7.20
C LYS A 109 -9.93 -6.03 8.27
N ALA A 110 -8.83 -6.58 8.77
CA ALA A 110 -8.90 -7.56 9.86
C ALA A 110 -9.43 -6.91 11.14
N GLN A 111 -9.00 -5.68 11.43
CA GLN A 111 -9.43 -4.92 12.59
C GLN A 111 -10.89 -4.44 12.46
N SER A 112 -11.32 -3.99 11.28
CA SER A 112 -12.73 -3.65 11.05
C SER A 112 -13.66 -4.84 11.29
N ALA A 113 -13.26 -6.05 10.86
CA ALA A 113 -14.01 -7.27 11.08
C ALA A 113 -14.10 -7.69 12.56
N LYS A 114 -13.05 -7.45 13.37
CA LYS A 114 -13.07 -7.73 14.82
C LYS A 114 -14.05 -6.84 15.57
N LEU A 115 -14.17 -5.58 15.17
CA LEU A 115 -15.16 -4.66 15.72
C LEU A 115 -16.61 -5.15 15.48
N CYS A 116 -16.84 -6.00 14.46
CA CYS A 116 -18.15 -6.54 14.08
C CYS A 116 -18.61 -7.78 14.89
N ALA A 117 -17.75 -8.41 15.70
CA ALA A 117 -18.10 -9.65 16.40
C ALA A 117 -19.06 -9.43 17.60
N MET A 118 -19.34 -8.17 17.95
CA MET A 118 -20.14 -7.79 19.12
C MET A 118 -21.46 -7.11 18.69
N ASP A 119 -22.48 -7.96 18.50
CA ASP A 119 -23.94 -7.69 18.50
C ASP A 119 -24.70 -7.17 17.24
N LEU A 120 -25.94 -7.65 17.08
CA LEU A 120 -26.78 -7.60 15.87
C LEU A 120 -27.80 -6.46 15.87
N GLY A 121 -27.69 -5.50 14.95
CA GLY A 121 -28.88 -4.78 14.45
C GLY A 121 -28.64 -3.37 13.92
N GLN A 122 -28.16 -2.46 14.77
CA GLN A 122 -28.03 -1.03 14.44
C GLN A 122 -26.64 -0.66 13.88
N GLU A 123 -25.59 -1.43 14.21
CA GLU A 123 -24.19 -1.04 13.97
C GLU A 123 -23.67 -1.37 12.56
N ARG A 124 -24.39 -2.16 11.77
CA ARG A 124 -23.95 -2.61 10.43
C ARG A 124 -23.67 -1.47 9.44
N GLN A 125 -24.26 -0.29 9.63
CA GLN A 125 -24.18 0.81 8.66
C GLN A 125 -22.84 1.56 8.68
N TYR A 126 -22.18 1.68 9.84
CA TYR A 126 -20.85 2.30 9.93
C TYR A 126 -19.75 1.33 9.47
N HIS A 127 -19.87 0.06 9.83
CA HIS A 127 -18.95 -0.99 9.38
C HIS A 127 -19.01 -1.21 7.87
N SER A 128 -20.20 -1.19 7.27
CA SER A 128 -20.31 -1.23 5.80
C SER A 128 -19.59 -0.06 5.13
N GLN A 129 -19.51 1.11 5.79
CA GLN A 129 -18.82 2.28 5.24
C GLN A 129 -17.30 2.11 5.31
N ILE A 130 -16.74 1.64 6.43
CA ILE A 130 -15.30 1.39 6.57
C ILE A 130 -14.86 0.25 5.65
N ASP A 131 -15.58 -0.86 5.62
CA ASP A 131 -15.23 -1.98 4.75
C ASP A 131 -15.30 -1.58 3.27
N HIS A 132 -16.33 -0.83 2.86
CA HIS A 132 -16.43 -0.27 1.51
C HIS A 132 -15.27 0.68 1.20
N LEU A 133 -14.94 1.58 2.14
CA LEU A 133 -13.82 2.51 1.99
C LEU A 133 -12.49 1.76 1.81
N ILE A 134 -12.24 0.71 2.60
CA ILE A 134 -11.04 -0.12 2.49
C ILE A 134 -10.99 -0.77 1.11
N GLU A 135 -12.08 -1.39 0.67
CA GLU A 135 -12.14 -2.11 -0.61
C GLU A 135 -11.95 -1.17 -1.80
N GLU A 136 -12.60 0.00 -1.78
CA GLU A 136 -12.41 1.04 -2.79
C GLU A 136 -10.97 1.55 -2.80
N THR A 137 -10.42 1.87 -1.63
CA THR A 137 -9.05 2.39 -1.51
C THR A 137 -8.02 1.37 -2.02
N VAL A 138 -8.16 0.09 -1.65
CA VAL A 138 -7.28 -0.98 -2.16
C VAL A 138 -7.41 -1.11 -3.67
N LYS A 139 -8.62 -1.07 -4.22
CA LYS A 139 -8.86 -1.14 -5.67
C LYS A 139 -8.21 0.03 -6.41
N GLU A 140 -8.30 1.23 -5.86
CA GLU A 140 -7.65 2.42 -6.42
C GLU A 140 -6.13 2.32 -6.36
N MET A 141 -5.57 1.88 -5.23
CA MET A 141 -4.13 1.64 -5.07
C MET A 141 -3.61 0.61 -6.10
N ILE A 142 -4.34 -0.50 -6.30
CA ILE A 142 -4.02 -1.49 -7.34
C ILE A 142 -4.06 -0.86 -8.72
N THR A 143 -5.11 -0.09 -9.02
CA THR A 143 -5.29 0.57 -10.33
C THR A 143 -4.12 1.50 -10.65
N LEU A 144 -3.69 2.30 -9.67
CA LEU A 144 -2.54 3.21 -9.81
C LEU A 144 -1.22 2.44 -10.01
N LEU A 145 -1.02 1.35 -9.27
CA LEU A 145 0.17 0.52 -9.43
C LEU A 145 0.21 -0.16 -10.80
N VAL A 146 -0.93 -0.69 -11.27
CA VAL A 146 -1.07 -1.25 -12.62
C VAL A 146 -0.79 -0.19 -13.68
N ALA A 147 -1.36 1.01 -13.55
CA ALA A 147 -1.11 2.11 -14.47
C ALA A 147 0.39 2.48 -14.55
N LYS A 148 1.09 2.46 -13.40
CA LYS A 148 2.55 2.66 -13.36
C LYS A 148 3.29 1.60 -14.19
N PHE A 149 2.91 0.32 -14.06
CA PHE A 149 3.51 -0.76 -14.84
C PHE A 149 3.21 -0.63 -16.34
N VAL A 150 1.99 -0.27 -16.71
CA VAL A 150 1.59 -0.04 -18.11
C VAL A 150 2.49 1.02 -18.75
N VAL A 151 2.69 2.16 -18.09
CA VAL A 151 3.58 3.24 -18.61
C VAL A 151 5.02 2.74 -18.84
N ILE A 152 5.54 1.89 -17.96
CA ILE A 152 6.89 1.33 -18.08
C ILE A 152 6.96 0.35 -19.26
N LEU A 153 5.96 -0.53 -19.38
CA LEU A 153 5.85 -1.50 -20.47
C LEU A 153 5.71 -0.81 -21.83
N GLU A 154 4.88 0.22 -21.94
CA GLU A 154 4.75 1.04 -23.14
C GLU A 154 6.09 1.70 -23.52
N SER A 155 6.84 2.18 -22.53
CA SER A 155 8.19 2.73 -22.78
C SER A 155 9.16 1.69 -23.32
N VAL A 156 9.10 0.45 -22.82
CA VAL A 156 9.90 -0.68 -23.34
C VAL A 156 9.49 -1.02 -24.76
N LEU A 157 8.19 -1.18 -25.01
CA LEU A 157 7.65 -1.51 -26.33
C LEU A 157 8.03 -0.44 -27.36
N SER A 158 7.95 0.85 -27.02
CA SER A 158 8.37 1.94 -27.89
C SER A 158 9.87 1.93 -28.19
N LYS A 159 10.70 1.52 -27.23
CA LYS A 159 12.15 1.33 -27.49
C LYS A 159 12.39 0.15 -28.42
N LEU A 160 11.69 -0.97 -28.22
CA LEU A 160 11.80 -2.17 -29.05
C LEU A 160 11.28 -1.94 -30.47
N SER A 161 10.16 -1.24 -30.65
CA SER A 161 9.60 -0.96 -31.98
C SER A 161 10.55 -0.13 -32.83
N ARG A 162 11.34 0.77 -32.23
CA ARG A 162 12.40 1.51 -32.94
C ARG A 162 13.55 0.62 -33.42
N TYR A 163 13.81 -0.50 -32.75
CA TYR A 163 14.78 -1.48 -33.24
C TYR A 163 14.21 -2.33 -34.38
N ASP A 164 12.89 -2.51 -34.42
CA ASP A 164 12.18 -3.24 -35.47
C ASP A 164 11.95 -2.36 -36.73
N GLU A 165 11.72 -1.06 -36.56
CA GLU A 165 11.46 -0.10 -37.64
C GLU A 165 12.71 0.37 -38.42
N GLY A 166 13.91 -0.09 -38.11
CA GLY A 166 15.09 0.38 -38.84
C GLY A 166 16.42 -0.28 -38.52
N THR A 167 16.73 -1.37 -39.23
CA THR A 167 17.87 -1.55 -40.17
C THR A 167 18.96 -0.46 -40.22
N LEU A 168 19.50 0.01 -39.09
CA LEU A 168 20.71 0.85 -39.05
C LEU A 168 21.89 0.13 -38.38
N PHE A 169 21.65 -0.84 -37.49
CA PHE A 169 22.71 -1.66 -36.88
C PHE A 169 23.09 -2.92 -37.67
N SER A 170 22.27 -3.35 -38.64
CA SER A 170 22.66 -4.40 -39.59
C SER A 170 23.89 -3.97 -40.41
N SER A 171 23.99 -2.67 -40.72
CA SER A 171 25.15 -2.07 -41.41
C SER A 171 26.41 -2.06 -40.54
N PHE A 172 26.29 -1.81 -39.23
CA PHE A 172 27.44 -1.80 -38.31
C PHE A 172 28.01 -3.21 -38.05
N LEU A 173 27.16 -4.23 -37.95
CA LEU A 173 27.61 -5.63 -37.85
C LEU A 173 28.18 -6.16 -39.18
N SER A 174 27.68 -5.68 -40.32
CA SER A 174 28.25 -6.01 -41.64
C SER A 174 29.63 -5.37 -41.87
N PHE A 175 29.87 -4.18 -41.29
CA PHE A 175 31.16 -3.48 -41.39
C PHE A 175 32.26 -4.18 -40.58
N THR A 176 31.95 -4.71 -39.39
CA THR A 176 32.91 -5.47 -38.57
C THR A 176 33.22 -6.85 -39.17
N VAL A 177 32.26 -7.51 -39.83
CA VAL A 177 32.49 -8.77 -40.56
C VAL A 177 33.43 -8.58 -41.76
N LYS A 178 33.28 -7.50 -42.54
CA LYS A 178 34.19 -7.22 -43.69
C LYS A 178 35.59 -6.76 -43.28
N ALA A 179 35.75 -6.14 -42.12
CA ALA A 179 37.07 -5.77 -41.59
C ALA A 179 37.82 -7.01 -41.06
N ALA A 180 37.12 -7.96 -40.45
CA ALA A 180 37.71 -9.22 -39.98
C ALA A 180 38.12 -10.15 -41.14
N SER A 181 37.38 -10.16 -42.26
CA SER A 181 37.71 -11.03 -43.39
C SER A 181 38.98 -10.62 -44.15
N LYS A 182 39.45 -9.38 -44.01
CA LYS A 182 40.71 -8.91 -44.64
C LYS A 182 41.99 -9.33 -43.89
N TYR A 183 41.87 -9.90 -42.70
CA TYR A 183 43.01 -10.38 -41.90
C TYR A 183 43.21 -11.90 -41.96
N VAL A 184 42.44 -12.63 -42.78
CA VAL A 184 42.45 -14.11 -42.83
C VAL A 184 43.11 -14.67 -44.10
N ASP A 185 43.73 -13.85 -44.95
CA ASP A 185 44.63 -14.35 -45.99
C ASP A 185 46.04 -14.54 -45.44
N VAL A 186 46.20 -15.60 -44.65
CA VAL A 186 47.51 -16.16 -44.29
C VAL A 186 48.00 -16.98 -45.50
N PRO A 187 49.16 -16.67 -46.10
CA PRO A 187 49.69 -17.46 -47.21
C PRO A 187 50.08 -18.85 -46.69
N LYS A 188 49.52 -19.89 -47.31
CA LYS A 188 49.92 -21.29 -47.05
C LYS A 188 51.20 -21.64 -47.83
N PRO A 189 52.05 -22.53 -47.28
CA PRO A 189 53.34 -22.90 -47.83
C PRO A 189 53.26 -23.64 -49.18
#